data_AF-A0A507FGB3-F1
#
_entry.id   AF-A0A507FGB3-F1
#
_cell.length_a   1.000
_cell.length_b   1.000
_cell.length_c   1.000
_cell.angle_alpha   90.00
_cell.angle_beta   90.00
_cell.angle_gamma   90.00
#
_symmetry.space_group_name_H-M   'P 1'
#
loop_
_entity.id
_entity.type
_entity.pdbx_description
1 polymer ?
#
loop_
_entity_poly.entity_id
_entity_poly.type
_entity_poly.pdbx_seq_one_letter_code
_entity_poly.pdbx_strand_id
1 'polypeptide(L)'
;MNRHRSVVTFAANTDLGKTILSTALCRGASSLLKTPSAVAYIKPIQTGFPTDSDSRFVSSFCPGIRSNTLFTFTDPVSPHLAAVTERRQLADATVLQAIHAEMKASSDAMRSHRDAFILIETAGGVHSPTASRSLQSNLYKALGLASVLVGDSKLGGISTTLTAYESLRARDFNVPLILLFKNARYMNEDVIAENVDAEVVVVPEPPKRVDGLTAQQDREQLLEYFRELDDQMREVPFKVDIPQEKVDDLKRRLANARMPDPLTQDRDTREFGVSHAELTKLAKYWATDFDWRKQEQLLNRLPMFTATVQGHSMHFIHAVSPHARARPLILTHGWPGSFFEFQKIVEPLRNPEDSSMPAFHVIAPSIPGFGFSPNPTSVKLLTVQFVAKLFVELMAGLGYDKGGDWGSMITRAMAINHPKHCIAIHLNLAMAPLPDAWSYFPQRMLYKLNPLWILTPQELEGERFSNYFWTYETGYYKIQGTKPYTIGVGLNDSPIGLLAWIAEKFRFDGREPDPEELLTNISIYWFTQSITSSFRLYKDNYNEFKYSKKQFISVPTGVAVFKDISQPPEAWLKYYYNLQQFTRMPSGGHFAALDAPNLLLADIRKFFSRQNIRVAAKL
;
A
#
# COMPACT_ATOMS: atom_id res chain seq x y z
N MET A 1 -0.82 -17.02 30.08
CA MET A 1 0.59 -17.39 29.84
C MET A 1 1.23 -16.30 29.01
N ASN A 2 2.31 -15.70 29.51
CA ASN A 2 3.09 -14.72 28.74
C ASN A 2 3.75 -15.43 27.54
N ARG A 3 3.83 -14.77 26.39
CA ARG A 3 4.48 -15.30 25.18
C ARG A 3 5.82 -14.60 24.98
N HIS A 4 6.87 -15.16 25.55
CA HIS A 4 8.23 -14.65 25.34
C HIS A 4 8.84 -15.39 24.15
N ARG A 5 9.23 -14.65 23.12
CA ARG A 5 9.89 -15.19 21.93
C ARG A 5 11.39 -14.95 22.04
N SER A 6 12.19 -15.93 21.66
CA SER A 6 13.64 -15.81 21.63
C SER A 6 14.18 -16.31 20.31
N VAL A 7 15.13 -15.57 19.74
CA VAL A 7 15.75 -15.90 18.46
C VAL A 7 17.27 -15.77 18.54
N VAL A 8 17.97 -16.54 17.72
CA VAL A 8 19.42 -16.42 17.53
C VAL A 8 19.71 -15.86 16.14
N THR A 9 20.52 -14.82 16.04
CA THR A 9 20.92 -14.23 14.76
C THR A 9 22.30 -14.72 14.36
N PHE A 10 22.37 -15.44 13.23
CA PHE A 10 23.60 -15.83 12.55
C PHE A 10 23.89 -14.92 11.37
N ALA A 11 25.13 -14.93 10.88
CA ALA A 11 25.47 -14.38 9.57
C ALA A 11 26.08 -15.46 8.69
N ALA A 12 25.90 -15.34 7.38
CA ALA A 12 26.52 -16.22 6.40
C ALA A 12 28.05 -16.06 6.41
N ASN A 13 28.55 -14.86 6.71
CA ASN A 13 29.97 -14.53 6.85
C ASN A 13 30.21 -13.35 7.81
N THR A 14 31.45 -12.93 7.99
CA THR A 14 31.82 -11.68 8.66
C THR A 14 31.51 -10.45 7.77
N ASP A 15 31.39 -9.27 8.39
CA ASP A 15 31.21 -7.97 7.70
C ASP A 15 29.98 -7.87 6.76
N LEU A 16 28.91 -8.59 7.12
CA LEU A 16 27.60 -8.51 6.47
C LEU A 16 26.64 -7.53 7.15
N GLY A 17 27.10 -6.77 8.15
CA GLY A 17 26.27 -5.82 8.90
C GLY A 17 25.24 -6.47 9.84
N LYS A 18 25.58 -7.64 10.41
CA LYS A 18 24.71 -8.37 11.35
C LYS A 18 24.21 -7.52 12.53
N THR A 19 25.04 -6.65 13.10
CA THR A 19 24.66 -5.75 14.21
C THR A 19 23.65 -4.69 13.77
N ILE A 20 23.75 -4.20 12.53
CA ILE A 20 22.78 -3.24 11.97
C ILE A 20 21.41 -3.92 11.80
N LEU A 21 21.38 -5.14 11.25
CA LEU A 21 20.14 -5.90 11.10
C LEU A 21 19.56 -6.38 12.43
N SER A 22 20.41 -6.70 13.41
CA SER A 22 19.96 -7.02 14.77
C SER A 22 19.35 -5.81 15.46
N THR A 23 19.92 -4.60 15.23
CA THR A 23 19.30 -3.34 15.65
C THR A 23 17.93 -3.15 15.00
N ALA A 24 17.82 -3.35 13.68
CA ALA A 24 16.54 -3.28 12.96
C ALA A 24 15.47 -4.23 13.54
N LEU A 25 15.85 -5.48 13.83
CA LEU A 25 14.97 -6.46 14.49
C LEU A 25 14.52 -6.00 15.88
N CYS A 26 15.44 -5.46 16.69
CA CYS A 26 15.10 -4.94 18.02
C CYS A 26 14.15 -3.73 17.95
N ARG A 27 14.36 -2.83 16.97
CA ARG A 27 13.47 -1.69 16.70
C ARG A 27 12.10 -2.13 16.23
N GLY A 28 12.04 -3.05 15.26
CA GLY A 28 10.80 -3.67 14.79
C GLY A 28 10.03 -4.36 15.93
N ALA A 29 10.71 -5.13 16.78
CA ALA A 29 10.10 -5.74 17.96
C ALA A 29 9.59 -4.69 18.96
N SER A 30 10.37 -3.66 19.27
CA SER A 30 9.97 -2.57 20.17
C SER A 30 8.75 -1.84 19.65
N SER A 31 8.70 -1.61 18.34
CA SER A 31 7.61 -0.98 17.61
C SER A 31 6.33 -1.82 17.67
N LEU A 32 6.43 -3.13 17.38
CA LEU A 32 5.32 -4.08 17.44
C LEU A 32 4.75 -4.25 18.85
N LEU A 33 5.63 -4.39 19.86
CA LEU A 33 5.24 -4.54 21.26
C LEU A 33 4.78 -3.22 21.90
N LYS A 34 5.02 -2.07 21.24
CA LYS A 34 4.79 -0.72 21.77
C LYS A 34 5.48 -0.46 23.12
N THR A 35 6.54 -1.21 23.43
CA THR A 35 7.20 -1.15 24.73
C THR A 35 8.66 -1.62 24.60
N PRO A 36 9.62 -0.70 24.45
CA PRO A 36 11.04 -1.05 24.33
C PRO A 36 11.58 -1.88 25.49
N SER A 37 11.06 -1.65 26.71
CA SER A 37 11.45 -2.42 27.91
C SER A 37 11.06 -3.91 27.86
N ALA A 38 10.23 -4.31 26.90
CA ALA A 38 9.86 -5.71 26.62
C ALA A 38 10.79 -6.38 25.59
N VAL A 39 11.90 -5.73 25.24
CA VAL A 39 12.92 -6.25 24.32
C VAL A 39 14.27 -6.38 25.02
N ALA A 40 14.95 -7.51 24.79
CA ALA A 40 16.30 -7.75 25.25
C ALA A 40 17.23 -8.17 24.11
N TYR A 41 18.44 -7.59 24.07
CA TYR A 41 19.54 -7.93 23.20
C TYR A 41 20.67 -8.56 24.03
N ILE A 42 21.17 -9.71 23.59
CA ILE A 42 22.25 -10.43 24.26
C ILE A 42 23.38 -10.65 23.26
N LYS A 43 24.57 -10.15 23.59
CA LYS A 43 25.82 -10.46 22.90
C LYS A 43 26.67 -11.42 23.75
N PRO A 44 26.67 -12.72 23.47
CA PRO A 44 27.37 -13.67 24.35
C PRO A 44 28.89 -13.46 24.36
N ILE A 45 29.50 -13.22 23.19
CA ILE A 45 30.95 -13.00 23.09
C ILE A 45 31.22 -11.77 22.22
N GLN A 46 31.98 -10.82 22.76
CA GLN A 46 32.47 -9.62 22.07
C GLN A 46 34.01 -9.63 22.02
N THR A 47 34.58 -9.30 20.86
CA THR A 47 36.01 -9.03 20.69
C THR A 47 36.21 -7.54 20.37
N GLY A 48 37.42 -6.99 20.57
CA GLY A 48 37.70 -5.56 20.37
C GLY A 48 37.19 -4.62 21.48
N PHE A 49 36.74 -5.13 22.62
CA PHE A 49 36.19 -4.33 23.72
C PHE A 49 37.28 -3.60 24.53
N PRO A 50 37.09 -2.37 25.04
CA PRO A 50 35.88 -1.57 25.04
C PRO A 50 35.74 -0.68 23.82
N THR A 51 36.59 -0.74 22.81
CA THR A 51 36.44 0.09 21.60
C THR A 51 35.20 -0.35 20.83
N ASP A 52 35.13 -1.64 20.49
CA ASP A 52 33.98 -2.25 19.83
C ASP A 52 32.98 -2.79 20.85
N SER A 53 31.70 -2.51 20.63
CA SER A 53 30.62 -3.04 21.45
C SER A 53 29.31 -3.04 20.69
N ASP A 54 28.90 -4.22 20.25
CA ASP A 54 27.61 -4.41 19.57
C ASP A 54 26.46 -4.03 20.50
N SER A 55 26.52 -4.40 21.78
CA SER A 55 25.50 -4.03 22.78
C SER A 55 25.33 -2.52 22.93
N ARG A 56 26.43 -1.73 22.94
CA ARG A 56 26.35 -0.26 22.99
C ARG A 56 25.85 0.34 21.68
N PHE A 57 26.18 -0.28 20.54
CA PHE A 57 25.66 0.12 19.25
C PHE A 57 24.13 -0.07 19.22
N VAL A 58 23.65 -1.28 19.51
CA VAL A 58 22.21 -1.60 19.51
C VAL A 58 21.46 -0.69 20.49
N SER A 59 21.94 -0.51 21.73
CA SER A 59 21.26 0.36 22.70
C SER A 59 21.27 1.84 22.29
N SER A 60 22.28 2.28 21.53
CA SER A 60 22.37 3.66 21.03
C SER A 60 21.31 3.97 19.97
N PHE A 61 20.94 2.97 19.17
CA PHE A 61 19.98 3.10 18.08
C PHE A 61 18.62 2.43 18.39
N CYS A 62 18.47 1.78 19.54
CA CYS A 62 17.20 1.24 20.05
C CYS A 62 17.10 1.54 21.56
N PRO A 63 16.83 2.79 21.96
CA PRO A 63 16.85 3.18 23.37
C PRO A 63 15.71 2.52 24.15
N GLY A 64 15.99 2.19 25.42
CA GLY A 64 15.00 1.64 26.35
C GLY A 64 14.89 0.11 26.37
N ILE A 65 15.63 -0.60 25.50
CA ILE A 65 15.74 -2.07 25.57
C ILE A 65 16.74 -2.50 26.66
N ARG A 66 16.68 -3.76 27.09
CA ARG A 66 17.79 -4.39 27.82
C ARG A 66 18.85 -4.81 26.82
N SER A 67 20.12 -4.49 27.07
CA SER A 67 21.23 -4.86 26.19
C SER A 67 22.42 -5.28 27.04
N ASN A 68 22.93 -6.50 26.87
CA ASN A 68 24.01 -7.03 27.70
C ASN A 68 25.05 -7.82 26.90
N THR A 69 26.33 -7.62 27.25
CA THR A 69 27.46 -8.41 26.74
C THR A 69 27.96 -9.34 27.83
N LEU A 70 28.01 -10.66 27.56
CA LEU A 70 28.34 -11.64 28.62
C LEU A 70 29.84 -11.84 28.80
N PHE A 71 30.60 -11.94 27.70
CA PHE A 71 32.06 -12.11 27.73
C PHE A 71 32.73 -11.18 26.73
N THR A 72 33.84 -10.57 27.15
CA THR A 72 34.59 -9.59 26.36
C THR A 72 36.05 -10.00 26.22
N PHE A 73 36.61 -9.74 25.05
CA PHE A 73 38.04 -9.76 24.72
C PHE A 73 38.43 -8.40 24.15
N THR A 74 39.65 -7.97 24.45
CA THR A 74 40.26 -6.71 24.00
C THR A 74 40.78 -6.74 22.57
N ASP A 75 41.30 -7.88 22.13
CA ASP A 75 41.87 -8.02 20.78
C ASP A 75 40.75 -8.12 19.72
N PRO A 76 40.69 -7.26 18.68
CA PRO A 76 39.64 -7.27 17.65
C PRO A 76 39.85 -8.37 16.60
N VAL A 77 40.11 -9.59 17.07
CA VAL A 77 40.26 -10.80 16.26
C VAL A 77 39.12 -11.77 16.54
N SER A 78 39.05 -12.86 15.79
CA SER A 78 38.05 -13.91 16.05
C SER A 78 38.18 -14.49 17.48
N PRO A 79 37.07 -14.93 18.12
CA PRO A 79 37.07 -15.32 19.54
C PRO A 79 38.14 -16.34 19.95
N HIS A 80 38.44 -17.33 19.10
CA HIS A 80 39.46 -18.33 19.40
C HIS A 80 40.88 -17.77 19.46
N LEU A 81 41.20 -16.77 18.62
CA LEU A 81 42.51 -16.12 18.65
C LEU A 81 42.59 -15.21 19.87
N ALA A 82 41.54 -14.43 20.14
CA ALA A 82 41.51 -13.54 21.28
C ALA A 82 41.67 -14.31 22.61
N ALA A 83 41.00 -15.46 22.75
CA ALA A 83 41.17 -16.38 23.88
C ALA A 83 42.62 -16.87 24.05
N VAL A 84 43.32 -17.13 22.95
CA VAL A 84 44.74 -17.54 22.97
C VAL A 84 45.65 -16.36 23.32
N THR A 85 45.50 -15.22 22.66
CA THR A 85 46.30 -14.00 22.88
C THR A 85 46.20 -13.54 24.33
N GLU A 86 44.99 -13.52 24.88
CA GLU A 86 44.73 -13.09 26.25
C GLU A 86 44.92 -14.20 27.30
N ARG A 87 45.26 -15.43 26.88
CA ARG A 87 45.41 -16.61 27.73
C ARG A 87 44.17 -16.88 28.61
N ARG A 88 42.98 -16.63 28.05
CA ARG A 88 41.69 -16.78 28.73
C ARG A 88 40.90 -17.90 28.06
N GLN A 89 40.85 -19.06 28.71
CA GLN A 89 40.01 -20.16 28.27
C GLN A 89 38.54 -19.88 28.60
N LEU A 90 37.67 -20.01 27.60
CA LEU A 90 36.23 -19.86 27.77
C LEU A 90 35.54 -21.05 27.09
N ALA A 91 35.05 -21.97 27.90
CA ALA A 91 34.38 -23.17 27.43
C ALA A 91 32.95 -22.87 26.95
N ASP A 92 32.50 -23.58 25.91
CA ASP A 92 31.14 -23.44 25.36
C ASP A 92 30.04 -23.67 26.41
N ALA A 93 30.22 -24.64 27.31
CA ALA A 93 29.27 -24.92 28.37
C ALA A 93 29.08 -23.71 29.32
N THR A 94 30.17 -22.98 29.62
CA THR A 94 30.13 -21.75 30.42
C THR A 94 29.36 -20.65 29.67
N VAL A 95 29.59 -20.51 28.37
CA VAL A 95 28.88 -19.53 27.54
C VAL A 95 27.39 -19.85 27.48
N LEU A 96 27.04 -21.12 27.24
CA LEU A 96 25.65 -21.57 27.19
C LEU A 96 24.92 -21.36 28.51
N GLN A 97 25.57 -21.66 29.64
CA GLN A 97 25.02 -21.42 30.97
C GLN A 97 24.76 -19.92 31.21
N ALA A 98 25.68 -19.05 30.80
CA ALA A 98 25.51 -17.61 30.90
C ALA A 98 24.36 -17.09 30.01
N ILE A 99 24.22 -17.62 28.79
CA ILE A 99 23.10 -17.29 27.90
C ILE A 99 21.77 -17.67 28.55
N HIS A 100 21.63 -18.90 29.07
CA HIS A 100 20.42 -19.31 29.78
C HIS A 100 20.10 -18.45 31.00
N ALA A 101 21.14 -18.10 31.79
CA ALA A 101 20.97 -17.24 32.95
C ALA A 101 20.48 -15.84 32.54
N GLU A 102 21.06 -15.24 31.50
CA GLU A 102 20.64 -13.92 31.00
C GLU A 102 19.24 -13.98 30.36
N MET A 103 18.93 -15.00 29.55
CA MET A 103 17.58 -15.17 29.00
C MET A 103 16.51 -15.27 30.08
N LYS A 104 16.82 -16.00 31.17
CA LYS A 104 15.94 -16.10 32.34
C LYS A 104 15.82 -14.77 33.05
N ALA A 105 16.93 -14.08 33.32
CA ALA A 105 16.94 -12.78 33.99
C ALA A 105 16.17 -11.71 33.18
N SER A 106 16.38 -11.69 31.86
CA SER A 106 15.66 -10.83 30.92
C SER A 106 14.16 -11.17 30.88
N SER A 107 13.79 -12.45 30.80
CA SER A 107 12.39 -12.87 30.89
C SER A 107 11.76 -12.46 32.22
N ASP A 108 12.48 -12.61 33.32
CA ASP A 108 12.01 -12.27 34.67
C ASP A 108 11.77 -10.77 34.83
N ALA A 109 12.70 -9.95 34.31
CA ALA A 109 12.56 -8.49 34.28
C ALA A 109 11.38 -8.02 33.41
N MET A 110 11.00 -8.80 32.40
CA MET A 110 9.92 -8.46 31.45
C MET A 110 8.59 -9.16 31.79
N ARG A 111 8.46 -9.83 32.94
CA ARG A 111 7.25 -10.60 33.33
C ARG A 111 5.96 -9.79 33.37
N SER A 112 6.04 -8.48 33.59
CA SER A 112 4.89 -7.58 33.57
C SER A 112 4.33 -7.37 32.15
N HIS A 113 5.10 -7.70 31.12
CA HIS A 113 4.68 -7.63 29.73
C HIS A 113 4.06 -8.96 29.28
N ARG A 114 2.92 -8.87 28.60
CA ARG A 114 2.21 -10.05 28.05
C ARG A 114 3.06 -10.77 26.99
N ASP A 115 3.76 -9.98 26.18
CA ASP A 115 4.59 -10.42 25.08
C ASP A 115 5.98 -9.77 25.24
N ALA A 116 7.04 -10.53 25.02
CA ALA A 116 8.42 -10.05 25.11
C ALA A 116 9.30 -10.71 24.04
N PHE A 117 10.40 -10.04 23.68
CA PHE A 117 11.31 -10.50 22.63
C PHE A 117 12.76 -10.48 23.10
N ILE A 118 13.48 -11.59 22.89
CA ILE A 118 14.90 -11.71 23.21
C ILE A 118 15.67 -12.07 21.94
N LEU A 119 16.64 -11.25 21.57
CA LEU A 119 17.54 -11.50 20.45
C LEU A 119 18.94 -11.83 20.96
N ILE A 120 19.49 -12.95 20.50
CA ILE A 120 20.84 -13.39 20.81
C ILE A 120 21.67 -13.27 19.54
N GLU A 121 22.71 -12.45 19.55
CA GLU A 121 23.55 -12.26 18.37
C GLU A 121 24.86 -13.04 18.48
N THR A 122 25.15 -13.89 17.49
CA THR A 122 26.39 -14.70 17.47
C THR A 122 27.63 -13.88 17.10
N ALA A 123 28.84 -14.42 17.32
CA ALA A 123 30.08 -13.80 16.86
C ALA A 123 30.50 -14.38 15.51
N GLY A 124 30.81 -13.54 14.53
CA GLY A 124 31.15 -13.99 13.18
C GLY A 124 30.01 -14.70 12.43
N GLY A 125 30.36 -15.59 11.49
CA GLY A 125 29.41 -16.38 10.71
C GLY A 125 29.04 -17.73 11.32
N VAL A 126 28.18 -18.50 10.65
CA VAL A 126 27.69 -19.83 11.08
C VAL A 126 28.82 -20.80 11.45
N HIS A 127 29.92 -20.77 10.70
CA HIS A 127 31.12 -21.60 10.90
C HIS A 127 32.29 -20.84 11.51
N SER A 128 32.09 -19.61 11.98
CA SER A 128 33.15 -18.95 12.74
C SER A 128 33.42 -19.72 14.03
N PRO A 129 34.69 -19.72 14.49
CA PRO A 129 35.04 -20.41 15.72
C PRO A 129 34.58 -19.64 16.96
N THR A 130 34.22 -20.37 18.01
CA THR A 130 34.01 -19.86 19.37
C THR A 130 35.37 -19.69 20.07
N ALA A 131 35.36 -19.17 21.31
CA ALA A 131 36.57 -19.09 22.13
C ALA A 131 37.19 -20.48 22.43
N SER A 132 36.38 -21.54 22.41
CA SER A 132 36.81 -22.93 22.65
C SER A 132 37.29 -23.65 21.38
N ARG A 133 37.30 -22.97 20.22
CA ARG A 133 37.56 -23.53 18.87
C ARG A 133 36.47 -24.45 18.32
N SER A 134 35.33 -24.59 18.99
CA SER A 134 34.12 -25.15 18.36
C SER A 134 33.55 -24.17 17.33
N LEU A 135 32.54 -24.58 16.55
CA LEU A 135 31.83 -23.67 15.64
C LEU A 135 30.67 -22.98 16.39
N GLN A 136 30.37 -21.73 16.03
CA GLN A 136 29.20 -21.00 16.58
C GLN A 136 27.93 -21.85 16.45
N SER A 137 27.67 -22.43 15.27
CA SER A 137 26.53 -23.34 15.07
C SER A 137 26.47 -24.55 16.01
N ASN A 138 27.59 -25.03 16.55
CA ASN A 138 27.59 -26.10 17.57
C ASN A 138 27.15 -25.56 18.94
N LEU A 139 27.70 -24.41 19.34
CA LEU A 139 27.40 -23.78 20.64
C LEU A 139 25.91 -23.47 20.79
N TYR A 140 25.29 -22.84 19.79
CA TYR A 140 23.90 -22.38 19.89
C TYR A 140 22.86 -23.45 19.57
N LYS A 141 23.25 -24.62 19.03
CA LYS A 141 22.31 -25.73 18.73
C LYS A 141 21.55 -26.16 19.99
N ALA A 142 22.23 -26.16 21.14
CA ALA A 142 21.67 -26.56 22.42
C ALA A 142 20.51 -25.66 22.90
N LEU A 143 20.35 -24.45 22.35
CA LEU A 143 19.26 -23.55 22.72
C LEU A 143 17.92 -23.93 22.07
N GLY A 144 17.92 -24.65 20.94
CA GLY A 144 16.69 -25.04 20.23
C GLY A 144 15.82 -23.87 19.76
N LEU A 145 16.40 -22.68 19.57
CA LEU A 145 15.67 -21.46 19.21
C LEU A 145 15.52 -21.31 17.69
N ALA A 146 14.49 -20.58 17.28
CA ALA A 146 14.38 -20.10 15.90
C ALA A 146 15.57 -19.19 15.57
N SER A 147 16.08 -19.31 14.35
CA SER A 147 17.30 -18.65 13.91
C SER A 147 17.03 -17.71 12.74
N VAL A 148 17.55 -16.49 12.84
CA VAL A 148 17.58 -15.53 11.72
C VAL A 148 18.95 -15.61 11.07
N LEU A 149 19.00 -15.75 9.74
CA LEU A 149 20.25 -15.74 8.99
C LEU A 149 20.44 -14.41 8.27
N VAL A 150 21.51 -13.69 8.56
CA VAL A 150 21.95 -12.53 7.78
C VAL A 150 22.75 -13.03 6.58
N GLY A 151 22.20 -12.88 5.38
CA GLY A 151 22.83 -13.28 4.13
C GLY A 151 23.75 -12.21 3.54
N ASP A 152 24.44 -12.57 2.46
CA ASP A 152 25.39 -11.72 1.74
C ASP A 152 24.78 -11.21 0.43
N SER A 153 24.65 -9.89 0.31
CA SER A 153 24.09 -9.20 -0.85
C SER A 153 25.14 -8.83 -1.92
N LYS A 154 26.41 -9.15 -1.71
CA LYS A 154 27.53 -8.79 -2.61
C LYS A 154 27.77 -9.89 -3.66
N LEU A 155 28.77 -9.66 -4.52
CA LEU A 155 29.20 -10.64 -5.53
C LEU A 155 29.65 -11.95 -4.84
N GLY A 156 29.08 -13.08 -5.27
CA GLY A 156 29.31 -14.39 -4.65
C GLY A 156 28.44 -14.68 -3.42
N GLY A 157 27.63 -13.71 -2.97
CA GLY A 157 26.84 -13.80 -1.76
C GLY A 157 25.73 -14.84 -1.76
N ILE A 158 25.20 -15.21 -2.95
CA ILE A 158 24.21 -16.30 -3.10
C ILE A 158 24.78 -17.61 -2.54
N SER A 159 25.96 -18.01 -3.02
CA SER A 159 26.60 -19.27 -2.61
C SER A 159 26.87 -19.28 -1.10
N THR A 160 27.42 -18.18 -0.57
CA THR A 160 27.69 -18.03 0.86
C THR A 160 26.42 -18.13 1.70
N THR A 161 25.33 -17.50 1.27
CA THR A 161 24.05 -17.50 1.98
C THR A 161 23.39 -18.87 1.96
N LEU A 162 23.31 -19.50 0.78
CA LEU A 162 22.73 -20.84 0.63
C LEU A 162 23.51 -21.89 1.43
N THR A 163 24.85 -21.87 1.34
CA THR A 163 25.70 -22.80 2.11
C THR A 163 25.51 -22.62 3.62
N ALA A 164 25.40 -21.37 4.09
CA ALA A 164 25.14 -21.09 5.49
C ALA A 164 23.74 -21.57 5.94
N TYR A 165 22.72 -21.33 5.11
CA TYR A 165 21.34 -21.79 5.34
C TYR A 165 21.27 -23.33 5.39
N GLU A 166 21.79 -24.00 4.37
CA GLU A 166 21.84 -25.46 4.30
C GLU A 166 22.60 -26.06 5.48
N SER A 167 23.70 -25.44 5.90
CA SER A 167 24.45 -25.93 7.05
C SER A 167 23.67 -25.79 8.37
N LEU A 168 22.94 -24.69 8.55
CA LEU A 168 22.05 -24.54 9.71
C LEU A 168 20.93 -25.60 9.68
N ARG A 169 20.29 -25.81 8.51
CA ARG A 169 19.24 -26.82 8.34
C ARG A 169 19.75 -28.25 8.59
N ALA A 170 20.92 -28.59 8.06
CA ALA A 170 21.57 -29.89 8.29
C ALA A 170 21.95 -30.12 9.77
N ARG A 171 21.98 -29.05 10.58
CA ARG A 171 22.21 -29.09 12.02
C ARG A 171 20.92 -28.98 12.83
N ASP A 172 19.76 -29.15 12.20
CA ASP A 172 18.41 -29.10 12.79
C ASP A 172 17.98 -27.72 13.30
N PHE A 173 18.59 -26.64 12.81
CA PHE A 173 18.09 -25.30 13.13
C PHE A 173 16.80 -25.00 12.36
N ASN A 174 15.84 -24.40 13.05
CA ASN A 174 14.69 -23.76 12.42
C ASN A 174 15.10 -22.36 11.95
N VAL A 175 15.18 -22.14 10.64
CA VAL A 175 15.60 -20.86 10.05
C VAL A 175 14.42 -20.26 9.27
N PRO A 176 13.45 -19.60 9.94
CA PRO A 176 12.26 -19.09 9.26
C PRO A 176 12.52 -17.81 8.45
N LEU A 177 13.64 -17.12 8.66
CA LEU A 177 13.91 -15.80 8.12
C LEU A 177 15.37 -15.64 7.69
N ILE A 178 15.57 -15.12 6.48
CA ILE A 178 16.85 -14.64 5.95
C ILE A 178 16.73 -13.14 5.71
N LEU A 179 17.67 -12.37 6.27
CA LEU A 179 17.76 -10.92 6.09
C LEU A 179 18.89 -10.56 5.13
N LEU A 180 18.61 -9.70 4.15
CA LEU A 180 19.56 -9.20 3.18
C LEU A 180 19.52 -7.67 3.13
N PHE A 181 20.66 -7.05 2.84
CA PHE A 181 20.67 -5.66 2.39
C PHE A 181 20.35 -5.56 0.91
N LYS A 182 19.55 -4.57 0.52
CA LYS A 182 19.13 -4.32 -0.86
C LYS A 182 20.33 -3.92 -1.69
N ASN A 183 20.69 -4.75 -2.67
CA ASN A 183 21.75 -4.42 -3.60
C ASN A 183 21.22 -4.29 -5.02
N ALA A 184 21.14 -3.04 -5.50
CA ALA A 184 20.59 -2.72 -6.81
C ALA A 184 21.38 -3.31 -8.00
N ARG A 185 22.61 -3.79 -7.78
CA ARG A 185 23.45 -4.36 -8.83
C ARG A 185 23.27 -5.87 -8.99
N TYR A 186 23.20 -6.59 -7.87
CA TYR A 186 23.24 -8.06 -7.89
C TYR A 186 21.87 -8.72 -7.75
N MET A 187 20.90 -8.07 -7.08
CA MET A 187 19.52 -8.58 -6.92
C MET A 187 19.47 -10.07 -6.49
N ASN A 188 20.32 -10.45 -5.52
CA ASN A 188 20.49 -11.83 -5.10
C ASN A 188 19.24 -12.43 -4.42
N GLU A 189 18.33 -11.58 -3.92
CA GLU A 189 17.17 -11.95 -3.10
C GLU A 189 16.24 -12.96 -3.77
N ASP A 190 15.94 -12.79 -5.06
CA ASP A 190 15.00 -13.65 -5.79
C ASP A 190 15.55 -15.09 -5.88
N VAL A 191 16.81 -15.22 -6.26
CA VAL A 191 17.48 -16.53 -6.41
C VAL A 191 17.59 -17.22 -5.04
N ILE A 192 17.90 -16.47 -3.97
CA ILE A 192 17.97 -17.05 -2.63
C ILE A 192 16.58 -17.54 -2.22
N ALA A 193 15.53 -16.72 -2.41
CA ALA A 193 14.15 -17.07 -2.05
C ALA A 193 13.64 -18.32 -2.79
N GLU A 194 14.01 -18.51 -4.06
CA GLU A 194 13.64 -19.69 -4.84
C GLU A 194 14.29 -20.99 -4.33
N ASN A 195 15.37 -20.92 -3.56
CA ASN A 195 16.19 -22.06 -3.15
C ASN A 195 16.15 -22.36 -1.65
N VAL A 196 15.31 -21.66 -0.88
CA VAL A 196 15.20 -21.84 0.58
C VAL A 196 13.75 -21.99 1.02
N ASP A 197 13.53 -22.77 2.08
CA ASP A 197 12.26 -22.83 2.81
C ASP A 197 12.33 -21.84 3.98
N ALA A 198 12.45 -20.55 3.66
CA ALA A 198 12.54 -19.45 4.60
C ALA A 198 12.03 -18.16 3.95
N GLU A 199 11.47 -17.25 4.74
CA GLU A 199 11.13 -15.91 4.26
C GLU A 199 12.43 -15.14 4.00
N VAL A 200 12.56 -14.53 2.82
CA VAL A 200 13.71 -13.67 2.48
C VAL A 200 13.25 -12.23 2.49
N VAL A 201 13.75 -11.45 3.46
CA VAL A 201 13.41 -10.04 3.61
C VAL A 201 14.60 -9.17 3.28
N VAL A 202 14.37 -8.18 2.44
CA VAL A 202 15.38 -7.23 1.98
C VAL A 202 15.15 -5.88 2.64
N VAL A 203 16.20 -5.32 3.25
CA VAL A 203 16.18 -3.98 3.84
C VAL A 203 17.16 -3.06 3.11
N PRO A 204 16.92 -1.74 3.02
CA PRO A 204 17.86 -0.81 2.37
C PRO A 204 19.28 -0.92 2.94
N GLU A 205 20.30 -0.79 2.08
CA GLU A 205 21.69 -0.70 2.52
C GLU A 205 21.88 0.53 3.43
N PRO A 206 22.60 0.42 4.56
CA PRO A 206 22.94 1.56 5.39
C PRO A 206 23.88 2.50 4.62
N PRO A 207 23.90 3.80 4.96
CA PRO A 207 24.82 4.75 4.35
C PRO A 207 26.26 4.27 4.48
N LYS A 208 27.03 4.38 3.38
CA LYS A 208 28.46 4.06 3.41
C LYS A 208 29.17 5.07 4.29
N ARG A 209 30.03 4.58 5.18
CA ARG A 209 30.94 5.44 5.94
C ARG A 209 31.83 6.22 4.96
N VAL A 210 31.75 7.55 4.98
CA VAL A 210 32.56 8.43 4.16
C VAL A 210 33.82 8.82 4.94
N ASP A 211 34.98 8.76 4.29
CA ASP A 211 36.24 9.19 4.89
C ASP A 211 36.17 10.68 5.28
N GLY A 212 36.56 11.00 6.53
CA GLY A 212 36.57 12.37 7.05
C GLY A 212 35.33 12.78 7.86
N LEU A 213 34.31 11.92 8.00
CA LEU A 213 33.19 12.19 8.91
C LEU A 213 33.61 12.07 10.39
N THR A 214 33.12 12.98 11.21
CA THR A 214 33.20 12.84 12.67
C THR A 214 32.30 11.70 13.16
N ALA A 215 32.60 11.13 14.32
CA ALA A 215 31.77 10.08 14.93
C ALA A 215 30.31 10.52 15.17
N GLN A 216 30.08 11.82 15.38
CA GLN A 216 28.75 12.38 15.53
C GLN A 216 27.97 12.38 14.20
N GLN A 217 28.59 12.80 13.11
CA GLN A 217 27.95 12.82 11.79
C GLN A 217 27.61 11.40 11.29
N ASP A 218 28.51 10.45 11.50
CA ASP A 218 28.27 9.02 11.20
C ASP A 218 27.07 8.48 11.99
N ARG A 219 27.00 8.83 13.29
CA ARG A 219 25.86 8.50 14.15
C ARG A 219 24.55 9.13 13.66
N GLU A 220 24.57 10.39 13.26
CA GLU A 220 23.38 11.09 12.74
C GLU A 220 22.86 10.45 11.45
N GLN A 221 23.75 10.06 10.53
CA GLN A 221 23.36 9.33 9.31
C GLN A 221 22.71 7.98 9.61
N LEU A 222 23.27 7.21 10.56
CA LEU A 222 22.68 5.95 10.98
C LEU A 222 21.35 6.12 11.73
N LEU A 223 21.20 7.18 12.53
CA LEU A 223 19.92 7.50 13.17
C LEU A 223 18.84 7.79 12.13
N GLU A 224 19.18 8.53 11.09
CA GLU A 224 18.25 8.83 10.00
C GLU A 224 17.89 7.56 9.22
N TYR A 225 18.87 6.73 8.88
CA TYR A 225 18.64 5.41 8.27
C TYR A 225 17.64 4.56 9.08
N PHE A 226 17.81 4.49 10.40
CA PHE A 226 16.89 3.71 11.25
C PHE A 226 15.53 4.39 11.46
N ARG A 227 15.38 5.70 11.23
CA ARG A 227 14.07 6.34 11.18
C ARG A 227 13.36 5.99 9.89
N GLU A 228 14.05 6.11 8.76
CA GLU A 228 13.51 5.71 7.45
C GLU A 228 13.08 4.24 7.45
N LEU A 229 13.87 3.35 8.07
CA LEU A 229 13.55 1.94 8.20
C LEU A 229 12.32 1.70 9.09
N ASP A 230 12.18 2.43 10.19
CA ASP A 230 10.98 2.35 11.05
C ASP A 230 9.73 2.86 10.33
N ASP A 231 9.89 3.83 9.43
CA ASP A 231 8.84 4.39 8.60
C ASP A 231 8.49 3.49 7.40
N GLN A 232 9.29 2.47 7.09
CA GLN A 232 8.95 1.46 6.08
C GLN A 232 7.78 0.60 6.56
N MET A 233 6.59 0.98 6.09
CA MET A 233 5.31 0.27 6.16
C MET A 233 4.91 -0.30 7.52
N ARG A 234 4.68 0.63 8.45
CA ARG A 234 3.75 0.42 9.56
C ARG A 234 2.40 1.07 9.24
N GLU A 235 1.34 0.29 9.20
CA GLU A 235 -0.02 0.87 9.21
C GLU A 235 -0.31 1.50 10.57
N VAL A 236 -0.70 2.77 10.56
CA VAL A 236 -1.08 3.54 11.75
C VAL A 236 -2.60 3.74 11.70
N PRO A 237 -3.37 3.31 12.71
CA PRO A 237 -4.80 3.52 12.74
C PRO A 237 -5.16 5.00 12.57
N PHE A 238 -6.10 5.27 11.68
CA PHE A 238 -6.55 6.61 11.34
C PHE A 238 -8.02 6.80 11.73
N LYS A 239 -8.33 7.97 12.27
CA LYS A 239 -9.70 8.42 12.49
C LYS A 239 -9.86 9.83 11.93
N VAL A 240 -10.99 10.07 11.29
CA VAL A 240 -11.43 11.39 10.89
C VAL A 240 -11.83 12.15 12.16
N ASP A 241 -11.16 13.27 12.41
CA ASP A 241 -11.44 14.17 13.52
C ASP A 241 -11.28 15.61 13.04
N ILE A 242 -12.37 16.15 12.47
CA ILE A 242 -12.36 17.51 11.93
C ILE A 242 -12.67 18.50 13.05
N PRO A 243 -11.83 19.51 13.31
CA PRO A 243 -12.10 20.53 14.32
C PRO A 243 -13.44 21.24 14.12
N GLN A 244 -14.19 21.47 15.20
CA GLN A 244 -15.51 22.12 15.12
C GLN A 244 -15.47 23.49 14.43
N GLU A 245 -14.40 24.25 14.64
CA GLU A 245 -14.15 25.53 13.97
C GLU A 245 -14.20 25.43 12.43
N LYS A 246 -13.77 24.31 11.83
CA LYS A 246 -13.80 24.10 10.39
C LYS A 246 -15.21 23.82 9.90
N VAL A 247 -16.00 23.08 10.68
CA VAL A 247 -17.41 22.81 10.40
C VAL A 247 -18.23 24.09 10.50
N ASP A 248 -17.97 24.91 11.53
CA ASP A 248 -18.63 26.20 11.71
C ASP A 248 -18.25 27.20 10.59
N ASP A 249 -16.98 27.19 10.15
CA ASP A 249 -16.54 28.00 9.02
C ASP A 249 -17.25 27.61 7.71
N LEU A 250 -17.38 26.31 7.42
CA LEU A 250 -18.14 25.79 6.29
C LEU A 250 -19.58 26.34 6.30
N LYS A 251 -20.28 26.18 7.43
CA LYS A 251 -21.67 26.64 7.58
C LYS A 251 -21.79 28.16 7.40
N ARG A 252 -20.89 28.93 7.99
CA ARG A 252 -20.84 30.39 7.85
C ARG A 252 -20.61 30.83 6.41
N ARG A 253 -19.71 30.17 5.67
CA ARG A 253 -19.43 30.50 4.26
C ARG A 253 -20.61 30.16 3.35
N LEU A 254 -21.30 29.05 3.60
CA LEU A 254 -22.52 28.70 2.88
C LEU A 254 -23.66 29.69 3.17
N ALA A 255 -23.85 30.09 4.43
CA ALA A 255 -24.87 31.07 4.81
C ALA A 255 -24.65 32.46 4.19
N ASN A 256 -23.38 32.83 3.95
CA ASN A 256 -22.99 34.09 3.33
C ASN A 256 -22.59 33.93 1.85
N ALA A 257 -23.01 32.84 1.21
CA ALA A 257 -22.67 32.56 -0.17
C ALA A 257 -23.20 33.65 -1.12
N ARG A 258 -22.32 34.13 -2.00
CA ARG A 258 -22.70 35.03 -3.09
C ARG A 258 -23.19 34.21 -4.28
N MET A 259 -24.48 33.92 -4.30
CA MET A 259 -25.12 33.17 -5.39
C MET A 259 -25.28 34.04 -6.65
N PRO A 260 -24.96 33.51 -7.85
CA PRO A 260 -25.24 34.19 -9.11
C PRO A 260 -26.74 34.09 -9.44
N ASP A 261 -27.25 35.09 -10.18
CA ASP A 261 -28.61 35.04 -10.72
C ASP A 261 -28.77 33.89 -11.74
N PRO A 262 -29.97 33.31 -11.88
CA PRO A 262 -30.25 32.32 -12.93
C PRO A 262 -29.90 32.86 -14.32
N LEU A 263 -29.23 32.05 -15.15
CA LEU A 263 -28.82 32.45 -16.50
C LEU A 263 -30.01 32.63 -17.46
N THR A 264 -31.12 31.92 -17.25
CA THR A 264 -32.35 32.02 -18.06
C THR A 264 -33.59 31.76 -17.19
N GLN A 265 -34.75 32.31 -17.54
CA GLN A 265 -36.02 32.14 -16.81
C GLN A 265 -36.88 30.96 -17.32
N ASP A 266 -36.68 30.50 -18.58
CA ASP A 266 -37.65 29.66 -19.32
C ASP A 266 -37.13 28.29 -19.80
N ARG A 267 -35.95 27.81 -19.33
CA ARG A 267 -35.36 26.54 -19.81
C ARG A 267 -35.05 25.56 -18.69
N ASP A 268 -35.01 24.27 -19.06
CA ASP A 268 -34.30 23.26 -18.28
C ASP A 268 -32.82 23.68 -18.21
N THR A 269 -32.41 24.19 -17.04
CA THR A 269 -31.11 24.82 -16.83
C THR A 269 -29.95 23.83 -16.80
N ARG A 270 -30.24 22.52 -16.90
CA ARG A 270 -29.26 21.43 -16.89
C ARG A 270 -28.27 21.51 -18.06
N GLU A 271 -28.67 22.08 -19.20
CA GLU A 271 -27.75 22.37 -20.33
C GLU A 271 -26.61 23.33 -19.96
N PHE A 272 -26.76 24.11 -18.87
CA PHE A 272 -25.77 25.05 -18.36
C PHE A 272 -25.04 24.56 -17.09
N GLY A 273 -25.29 23.30 -16.67
CA GLY A 273 -24.74 22.70 -15.46
C GLY A 273 -25.79 22.54 -14.34
N VAL A 274 -25.38 22.60 -13.08
CA VAL A 274 -26.33 22.47 -11.95
C VAL A 274 -27.37 23.60 -11.96
N SER A 275 -28.64 23.29 -11.76
CA SER A 275 -29.67 24.34 -11.74
C SER A 275 -29.54 25.22 -10.50
N HIS A 276 -29.92 26.49 -10.62
CA HIS A 276 -29.92 27.43 -9.49
C HIS A 276 -30.79 26.91 -8.32
N ALA A 277 -31.99 26.41 -8.61
CA ALA A 277 -32.91 25.90 -7.59
C ALA A 277 -32.32 24.69 -6.83
N GLU A 278 -31.70 23.75 -7.54
CA GLU A 278 -31.04 22.58 -6.92
C GLU A 278 -29.83 23.01 -6.08
N LEU A 279 -28.98 23.89 -6.62
CA LEU A 279 -27.81 24.39 -5.91
C LEU A 279 -28.20 25.11 -4.62
N THR A 280 -29.21 25.99 -4.67
CA THR A 280 -29.75 26.66 -3.48
C THR A 280 -30.29 25.67 -2.47
N LYS A 281 -31.04 24.65 -2.91
CA LYS A 281 -31.59 23.61 -2.04
C LYS A 281 -30.50 22.81 -1.33
N LEU A 282 -29.50 22.33 -2.07
CA LEU A 282 -28.38 21.56 -1.52
C LEU A 282 -27.52 22.43 -0.59
N ALA A 283 -27.24 23.68 -0.97
CA ALA A 283 -26.46 24.60 -0.14
C ALA A 283 -27.16 24.91 1.19
N LYS A 284 -28.48 25.15 1.16
CA LYS A 284 -29.28 25.35 2.37
C LYS A 284 -29.23 24.12 3.26
N TYR A 285 -29.50 22.94 2.70
CA TYR A 285 -29.44 21.68 3.44
C TYR A 285 -28.05 21.46 4.05
N TRP A 286 -26.98 21.73 3.30
CA TRP A 286 -25.60 21.59 3.77
C TRP A 286 -25.25 22.56 4.92
N ALA A 287 -25.80 23.77 4.89
CA ALA A 287 -25.58 24.78 5.93
C ALA A 287 -26.34 24.49 7.22
N THR A 288 -27.58 23.99 7.14
CA THR A 288 -28.50 23.90 8.29
C THR A 288 -28.69 22.48 8.81
N ASP A 289 -29.00 21.54 7.93
CA ASP A 289 -29.57 20.23 8.31
C ASP A 289 -28.55 19.09 8.20
N PHE A 290 -27.55 19.23 7.33
CA PHE A 290 -26.46 18.26 7.19
C PHE A 290 -25.60 18.23 8.46
N ASP A 291 -25.47 17.04 9.05
CA ASP A 291 -24.68 16.82 10.25
C ASP A 291 -23.37 16.10 9.92
N TRP A 292 -22.28 16.87 9.82
CA TRP A 292 -20.95 16.32 9.63
C TRP A 292 -20.55 15.31 10.72
N ARG A 293 -20.97 15.51 11.99
CA ARG A 293 -20.58 14.62 13.08
C ARG A 293 -21.20 13.24 12.93
N LYS A 294 -22.44 13.17 12.45
CA LYS A 294 -23.08 11.90 12.07
C LYS A 294 -22.29 11.19 10.97
N GLN A 295 -21.88 11.92 9.93
CA GLN A 295 -21.12 11.33 8.80
C GLN A 295 -19.69 10.92 9.21
N GLU A 296 -19.02 11.73 10.02
CA GLU A 296 -17.72 11.44 10.61
C GLU A 296 -17.74 10.16 11.46
N GLN A 297 -18.78 9.96 12.27
CA GLN A 297 -18.97 8.73 13.02
C GLN A 297 -19.17 7.51 12.12
N LEU A 298 -19.88 7.66 11.00
CA LEU A 298 -20.06 6.58 10.02
C LEU A 298 -18.74 6.23 9.32
N LEU A 299 -17.98 7.25 8.87
CA LEU A 299 -16.64 7.08 8.29
C LEU A 299 -15.71 6.35 9.26
N ASN A 300 -15.71 6.74 10.54
CA ASN A 300 -14.86 6.14 11.57
C ASN A 300 -15.22 4.70 11.96
N ARG A 301 -16.29 4.11 11.40
CA ARG A 301 -16.56 2.66 11.50
C ARG A 301 -15.72 1.85 10.51
N LEU A 302 -15.21 2.49 9.46
CA LEU A 302 -14.32 1.85 8.50
C LEU A 302 -12.94 1.67 9.14
N PRO A 303 -12.26 0.52 8.90
CA PRO A 303 -10.90 0.30 9.39
C PRO A 303 -9.91 1.10 8.52
N MET A 304 -9.72 2.37 8.87
CA MET A 304 -8.85 3.29 8.15
C MET A 304 -7.47 3.39 8.78
N PHE A 305 -6.47 3.57 7.93
CA PHE A 305 -5.07 3.65 8.32
C PHE A 305 -4.33 4.68 7.48
N THR A 306 -3.17 5.09 7.98
CA THR A 306 -2.14 5.78 7.21
C THR A 306 -0.84 4.99 7.24
N ALA A 307 -0.07 5.02 6.16
CA ALA A 307 1.29 4.47 6.12
C ALA A 307 2.18 5.31 5.20
N THR A 308 3.50 5.22 5.41
CA THR A 308 4.48 5.77 4.48
C THR A 308 4.84 4.68 3.47
N VAL A 309 4.52 4.92 2.20
CA VAL A 309 4.79 4.01 1.08
C VAL A 309 5.73 4.71 0.12
N GLN A 310 6.92 4.15 -0.07
CA GLN A 310 7.98 4.75 -0.93
C GLN A 310 8.27 6.22 -0.57
N GLY A 311 8.25 6.56 0.73
CA GLY A 311 8.48 7.94 1.21
C GLY A 311 7.26 8.87 1.10
N HIS A 312 6.07 8.35 0.76
CA HIS A 312 4.84 9.13 0.64
C HIS A 312 3.79 8.65 1.64
N SER A 313 3.24 9.59 2.43
CA SER A 313 2.12 9.30 3.31
C SER A 313 0.86 9.01 2.49
N MET A 314 0.17 7.91 2.82
CA MET A 314 -1.04 7.47 2.16
C MET A 314 -2.09 7.08 3.19
N HIS A 315 -3.32 7.56 3.00
CA HIS A 315 -4.51 7.10 3.70
C HIS A 315 -5.16 5.94 2.92
N PHE A 316 -5.68 4.94 3.63
CA PHE A 316 -6.40 3.83 3.02
C PHE A 316 -7.36 3.15 4.02
N ILE A 317 -8.42 2.54 3.51
CA ILE A 317 -9.16 1.49 4.23
C ILE A 317 -8.35 0.19 4.12
N HIS A 318 -8.20 -0.54 5.22
CA HIS A 318 -7.71 -1.92 5.23
C HIS A 318 -8.64 -2.81 6.07
N ALA A 319 -9.60 -3.44 5.40
CA ALA A 319 -10.59 -4.32 6.01
C ALA A 319 -10.20 -5.79 5.85
N VAL A 320 -9.52 -6.33 6.85
CA VAL A 320 -9.04 -7.72 6.88
C VAL A 320 -10.21 -8.69 7.05
N SER A 321 -10.41 -9.59 6.09
CA SER A 321 -11.45 -10.62 6.17
C SER A 321 -11.25 -11.59 7.34
N PRO A 322 -12.33 -12.04 8.00
CA PRO A 322 -12.25 -13.16 8.94
C PRO A 322 -12.11 -14.53 8.25
N HIS A 323 -12.25 -14.60 6.92
CA HIS A 323 -12.20 -15.86 6.17
C HIS A 323 -10.76 -16.23 5.82
N ALA A 324 -10.31 -17.42 6.23
CA ALA A 324 -8.91 -17.88 6.04
C ALA A 324 -8.45 -17.99 4.57
N ARG A 325 -9.38 -18.02 3.61
CA ARG A 325 -9.10 -18.08 2.16
C ARG A 325 -9.42 -16.78 1.44
N ALA A 326 -9.60 -15.69 2.18
CA ALA A 326 -9.87 -14.39 1.59
C ALA A 326 -8.68 -13.94 0.75
N ARG A 327 -8.98 -13.32 -0.39
CA ARG A 327 -7.95 -12.80 -1.32
C ARG A 327 -7.82 -11.30 -1.14
N PRO A 328 -6.64 -10.71 -1.33
CA PRO A 328 -6.53 -9.27 -1.30
C PRO A 328 -7.17 -8.64 -2.55
N LEU A 329 -8.01 -7.64 -2.33
CA LEU A 329 -8.71 -6.86 -3.35
C LEU A 329 -8.50 -5.39 -3.04
N ILE A 330 -7.81 -4.69 -3.94
CA ILE A 330 -7.68 -3.24 -3.87
C ILE A 330 -8.83 -2.59 -4.64
N LEU A 331 -9.33 -1.46 -4.13
CA LEU A 331 -10.42 -0.68 -4.71
C LEU A 331 -9.92 0.73 -4.99
N THR A 332 -9.94 1.12 -6.26
CA THR A 332 -9.42 2.39 -6.75
C THR A 332 -10.54 3.35 -7.13
N HIS A 333 -10.73 4.41 -6.33
CA HIS A 333 -11.73 5.45 -6.59
C HIS A 333 -11.33 6.39 -7.74
N GLY A 334 -12.25 7.27 -8.13
CA GLY A 334 -12.03 8.26 -9.19
C GLY A 334 -12.09 9.71 -8.71
N TRP A 335 -12.22 10.63 -9.66
CA TRP A 335 -12.61 12.02 -9.42
C TRP A 335 -14.01 12.25 -10.01
N PRO A 336 -14.90 13.01 -9.34
CA PRO A 336 -14.72 13.73 -8.08
C PRO A 336 -15.09 12.92 -6.84
N GLY A 337 -14.92 11.59 -6.86
CA GLY A 337 -15.20 10.75 -5.71
C GLY A 337 -13.98 10.55 -4.79
N SER A 338 -14.10 9.60 -3.87
CA SER A 338 -13.09 9.33 -2.83
C SER A 338 -13.24 7.91 -2.32
N PHE A 339 -12.38 7.49 -1.38
CA PHE A 339 -12.51 6.21 -0.68
C PHE A 339 -13.91 5.96 -0.09
N PHE A 340 -14.68 7.03 0.17
CA PHE A 340 -16.05 6.97 0.66
C PHE A 340 -17.01 6.23 -0.28
N GLU A 341 -16.75 6.23 -1.59
CA GLU A 341 -17.56 5.49 -2.58
C GLU A 341 -17.75 4.01 -2.19
N PHE A 342 -16.80 3.47 -1.43
CA PHE A 342 -16.75 2.06 -1.08
C PHE A 342 -17.50 1.69 0.20
N GLN A 343 -18.03 2.66 0.95
CA GLN A 343 -18.60 2.41 2.28
C GLN A 343 -19.67 1.29 2.28
N LYS A 344 -20.44 1.16 1.18
CA LYS A 344 -21.52 0.17 1.05
C LYS A 344 -21.03 -1.21 0.62
N ILE A 345 -19.81 -1.33 0.09
CA ILE A 345 -19.29 -2.57 -0.50
C ILE A 345 -18.13 -3.18 0.27
N VAL A 346 -17.43 -2.41 1.13
CA VAL A 346 -16.29 -2.90 1.93
C VAL A 346 -16.68 -4.10 2.80
N GLU A 347 -17.69 -3.96 3.66
CA GLU A 347 -18.08 -5.05 4.56
C GLU A 347 -18.66 -6.26 3.81
N PRO A 348 -19.56 -6.10 2.82
CA PRO A 348 -20.02 -7.23 2.02
C PRO A 348 -18.91 -7.96 1.26
N LEU A 349 -17.89 -7.27 0.72
CA LEU A 349 -16.74 -7.94 0.07
C LEU A 349 -15.86 -8.65 1.10
N ARG A 350 -15.68 -8.04 2.27
CA ARG A 350 -14.88 -8.57 3.37
C ARG A 350 -15.48 -9.84 3.97
N ASN A 351 -16.77 -9.81 4.26
CA ASN A 351 -17.47 -10.84 5.02
C ASN A 351 -18.81 -11.17 4.33
N PRO A 352 -18.80 -11.99 3.26
CA PRO A 352 -20.03 -12.38 2.58
C PRO A 352 -20.92 -13.22 3.50
N GLU A 353 -22.24 -13.04 3.42
CA GLU A 353 -23.23 -13.83 4.16
C GLU A 353 -23.17 -15.32 3.80
N ASP A 354 -23.00 -15.62 2.51
CA ASP A 354 -22.77 -16.97 2.02
C ASP A 354 -21.26 -17.25 1.94
N SER A 355 -20.78 -18.15 2.80
CA SER A 355 -19.38 -18.62 2.83
C SER A 355 -18.88 -19.29 1.55
N SER A 356 -19.78 -19.65 0.62
CA SER A 356 -19.44 -20.16 -0.71
C SER A 356 -18.94 -19.06 -1.66
N MET A 357 -19.32 -17.81 -1.39
CA MET A 357 -18.91 -16.65 -2.17
C MET A 357 -17.45 -16.26 -1.86
N PRO A 358 -16.75 -15.66 -2.85
CA PRO A 358 -15.42 -15.12 -2.60
C PRO A 358 -15.46 -14.04 -1.50
N ALA A 359 -14.62 -14.19 -0.49
CA ALA A 359 -14.33 -13.18 0.52
C ALA A 359 -12.98 -12.50 0.21
N PHE A 360 -12.82 -11.25 0.65
CA PHE A 360 -11.63 -10.46 0.34
C PHE A 360 -11.04 -9.74 1.55
N HIS A 361 -9.72 -9.63 1.63
CA HIS A 361 -9.10 -8.53 2.36
C HIS A 361 -9.28 -7.29 1.49
N VAL A 362 -10.05 -6.30 1.95
CA VAL A 362 -10.40 -5.14 1.13
C VAL A 362 -9.48 -3.98 1.46
N ILE A 363 -8.78 -3.46 0.47
CA ILE A 363 -7.88 -2.32 0.58
C ILE A 363 -8.46 -1.20 -0.29
N ALA A 364 -8.68 -0.01 0.25
CA ALA A 364 -9.24 1.11 -0.51
C ALA A 364 -8.43 2.38 -0.25
N PRO A 365 -7.32 2.59 -0.99
CA PRO A 365 -6.47 3.75 -0.80
C PRO A 365 -7.12 5.03 -1.32
N SER A 366 -6.90 6.11 -0.59
CA SER A 366 -7.05 7.45 -1.14
C SER A 366 -5.91 7.73 -2.11
N ILE A 367 -6.23 8.07 -3.36
CA ILE A 367 -5.25 8.49 -4.37
C ILE A 367 -4.40 9.66 -3.81
N PRO A 368 -3.07 9.71 -4.03
CA PRO A 368 -2.27 10.83 -3.57
C PRO A 368 -2.82 12.19 -4.04
N GLY A 369 -3.02 13.11 -3.10
CA GLY A 369 -3.68 14.40 -3.36
C GLY A 369 -5.21 14.38 -3.28
N PHE A 370 -5.83 13.28 -2.87
CA PHE A 370 -7.28 13.14 -2.66
C PHE A 370 -7.60 12.82 -1.20
N GLY A 371 -8.69 13.40 -0.68
CA GLY A 371 -9.17 13.12 0.66
C GLY A 371 -8.04 13.28 1.69
N PHE A 372 -7.81 12.24 2.49
CA PHE A 372 -6.79 12.24 3.54
C PHE A 372 -5.38 11.81 3.09
N SER A 373 -5.17 11.49 1.80
CA SER A 373 -3.82 11.27 1.25
C SER A 373 -3.22 12.61 0.80
N PRO A 374 -2.14 13.11 1.42
CA PRO A 374 -1.53 14.39 1.06
C PRO A 374 -1.06 14.43 -0.40
N ASN A 375 -0.97 15.63 -0.97
CA ASN A 375 -0.33 15.82 -2.27
C ASN A 375 1.19 15.61 -2.14
N PRO A 376 1.80 14.67 -2.90
CA PRO A 376 3.23 14.46 -2.86
C PRO A 376 3.96 15.55 -3.66
N THR A 377 4.16 16.71 -3.04
CA THR A 377 4.77 17.90 -3.67
C THR A 377 6.23 17.70 -4.08
N SER A 378 6.94 16.75 -3.47
CA SER A 378 8.30 16.36 -3.83
C SER A 378 8.39 15.61 -5.16
N VAL A 379 7.29 15.01 -5.62
CA VAL A 379 7.24 14.27 -6.89
C VAL A 379 7.12 15.26 -8.03
N LYS A 380 7.87 15.05 -9.12
CA LYS A 380 7.80 15.91 -10.33
C LYS A 380 6.49 15.75 -11.10
N LEU A 381 6.05 14.51 -11.33
CA LEU A 381 4.83 14.17 -12.07
C LEU A 381 4.03 13.10 -11.33
N LEU A 382 2.77 13.36 -11.05
CA LEU A 382 1.83 12.40 -10.48
C LEU A 382 1.13 11.62 -11.60
N THR A 383 1.86 10.71 -12.25
CA THR A 383 1.31 9.90 -13.33
C THR A 383 0.47 8.73 -12.81
N VAL A 384 -0.40 8.18 -13.65
CA VAL A 384 -1.20 6.98 -13.29
C VAL A 384 -0.32 5.77 -12.98
N GLN A 385 0.83 5.63 -13.63
CA GLN A 385 1.80 4.55 -13.39
C GLN A 385 2.53 4.75 -12.07
N PHE A 386 2.83 5.99 -11.69
CA PHE A 386 3.40 6.29 -10.37
C PHE A 386 2.42 5.92 -9.25
N VAL A 387 1.14 6.30 -9.38
CA VAL A 387 0.12 5.92 -8.40
C VAL A 387 -0.08 4.40 -8.37
N ALA A 388 -0.12 3.74 -9.53
CA ALA A 388 -0.18 2.28 -9.61
C ALA A 388 0.99 1.60 -8.88
N LYS A 389 2.21 2.11 -9.03
CA LYS A 389 3.37 1.63 -8.28
C LYS A 389 3.15 1.78 -6.78
N LEU A 390 2.70 2.94 -6.29
CA LEU A 390 2.43 3.14 -4.87
C LEU A 390 1.38 2.16 -4.35
N PHE A 391 0.35 1.85 -5.14
CA PHE A 391 -0.68 0.89 -4.75
C PHE A 391 -0.14 -0.54 -4.67
N VAL A 392 0.72 -0.95 -5.62
CA VAL A 392 1.42 -2.25 -5.57
C VAL A 392 2.32 -2.34 -4.34
N GLU A 393 3.09 -1.29 -4.05
CA GLU A 393 4.00 -1.24 -2.90
C GLU A 393 3.22 -1.25 -1.57
N LEU A 394 2.09 -0.54 -1.52
CA LEU A 394 1.15 -0.60 -0.39
C LEU A 394 0.62 -2.03 -0.19
N MET A 395 0.25 -2.73 -1.27
CA MET A 395 -0.22 -4.11 -1.14
C MET A 395 0.90 -5.02 -0.64
N ALA A 396 2.11 -4.88 -1.20
CA ALA A 396 3.27 -5.68 -0.83
C ALA A 396 3.63 -5.54 0.65
N GLY A 397 3.73 -4.32 1.18
CA GLY A 397 4.07 -4.16 2.61
C GLY A 397 2.91 -4.39 3.57
N LEU A 398 1.68 -4.58 3.09
CA LEU A 398 0.59 -5.20 3.87
C LEU A 398 0.66 -6.74 3.86
N GLY A 399 1.65 -7.33 3.17
CA GLY A 399 1.86 -8.77 3.07
C GLY A 399 1.12 -9.43 1.89
N TYR A 400 0.66 -8.65 0.91
CA TYR A 400 -0.07 -9.14 -0.25
C TYR A 400 0.80 -9.10 -1.52
N ASP A 401 1.32 -10.25 -1.93
CA ASP A 401 2.15 -10.37 -3.15
C ASP A 401 1.33 -10.19 -4.44
N LYS A 402 0.09 -10.71 -4.47
CA LYS A 402 -0.81 -10.63 -5.63
C LYS A 402 -2.21 -10.26 -5.21
N GLY A 403 -2.83 -9.31 -5.92
CA GLY A 403 -4.20 -8.86 -5.67
C GLY A 403 -5.04 -8.70 -6.94
N GLY A 404 -6.35 -8.47 -6.76
CA GLY A 404 -7.21 -7.95 -7.81
C GLY A 404 -7.52 -6.47 -7.57
N ASP A 405 -7.92 -5.74 -8.61
CA ASP A 405 -8.25 -4.32 -8.49
C ASP A 405 -9.59 -3.93 -9.14
N TRP A 406 -10.16 -2.84 -8.65
CA TRP A 406 -11.39 -2.19 -9.11
C TRP A 406 -11.11 -0.73 -9.46
N GLY A 407 -11.61 -0.22 -10.59
CA GLY A 407 -11.37 1.17 -11.04
C GLY A 407 -10.70 1.23 -12.41
N SER A 408 -10.56 2.40 -13.04
CA SER A 408 -10.21 2.46 -14.47
C SER A 408 -8.71 2.56 -14.75
N MET A 409 -8.13 3.77 -14.71
CA MET A 409 -6.83 4.04 -15.34
C MET A 409 -5.63 3.59 -14.51
N ILE A 410 -5.69 3.77 -13.18
CA ILE A 410 -4.65 3.29 -12.26
C ILE A 410 -4.65 1.75 -12.25
N THR A 411 -5.82 1.14 -12.21
CA THR A 411 -6.03 -0.31 -12.33
C THR A 411 -5.47 -0.90 -13.60
N ARG A 412 -5.73 -0.26 -14.74
CA ARG A 412 -5.12 -0.63 -16.02
C ARG A 412 -3.59 -0.50 -15.96
N ALA A 413 -3.07 0.57 -15.36
CA ALA A 413 -1.63 0.75 -15.19
C ALA A 413 -1.00 -0.32 -14.28
N MET A 414 -1.70 -0.77 -13.23
CA MET A 414 -1.28 -1.91 -12.41
C MET A 414 -1.23 -3.20 -13.24
N ALA A 415 -2.30 -3.50 -13.99
CA ALA A 415 -2.36 -4.72 -14.82
C ALA A 415 -1.33 -4.73 -15.96
N ILE A 416 -0.98 -3.56 -16.51
CA ILE A 416 0.00 -3.42 -17.59
C ILE A 416 1.44 -3.49 -17.06
N ASN A 417 1.76 -2.72 -16.01
CA ASN A 417 3.13 -2.53 -15.57
C ASN A 417 3.55 -3.53 -14.47
N HIS A 418 2.58 -4.11 -13.76
CA HIS A 418 2.82 -5.05 -12.66
C HIS A 418 1.99 -6.34 -12.81
N PRO A 419 1.99 -7.01 -13.99
CA PRO A 419 1.12 -8.16 -14.25
C PRO A 419 1.42 -9.37 -13.34
N LYS A 420 2.62 -9.46 -12.76
CA LYS A 420 2.98 -10.53 -11.81
C LYS A 420 2.31 -10.37 -10.44
N HIS A 421 1.98 -9.13 -10.05
CA HIS A 421 1.34 -8.78 -8.78
C HIS A 421 -0.18 -8.53 -8.92
N CYS A 422 -0.73 -8.74 -10.12
CA CYS A 422 -2.14 -8.51 -10.43
C CYS A 422 -2.79 -9.79 -11.00
N ILE A 423 -3.62 -10.45 -10.19
CA ILE A 423 -4.27 -11.71 -10.54
C ILE A 423 -5.34 -11.50 -11.62
N ALA A 424 -6.15 -10.46 -11.43
CA ALA A 424 -7.31 -10.14 -12.24
C ALA A 424 -7.76 -8.69 -11.99
N ILE A 425 -8.42 -8.06 -12.95
CA ILE A 425 -9.03 -6.74 -12.77
C ILE A 425 -10.53 -6.78 -13.05
N HIS A 426 -11.30 -5.97 -12.33
CA HIS A 426 -12.73 -5.75 -12.59
C HIS A 426 -13.00 -4.26 -12.80
N LEU A 427 -13.54 -3.90 -13.96
CA LEU A 427 -13.71 -2.50 -14.36
C LEU A 427 -15.19 -2.17 -14.46
N ASN A 428 -15.65 -1.12 -13.77
CA ASN A 428 -16.95 -0.50 -14.03
C ASN A 428 -16.86 0.71 -14.98
N LEU A 429 -15.64 1.17 -15.26
CA LEU A 429 -15.32 2.17 -16.29
C LEU A 429 -14.17 1.65 -17.15
N ALA A 430 -14.51 1.03 -18.28
CA ALA A 430 -13.53 0.52 -19.23
C ALA A 430 -13.48 1.41 -20.48
N MET A 431 -12.29 1.87 -20.85
CA MET A 431 -12.10 2.57 -22.12
C MET A 431 -11.70 1.57 -23.19
N ALA A 432 -12.49 1.52 -24.26
CA ALA A 432 -12.21 0.75 -25.47
C ALA A 432 -12.78 1.49 -26.68
N PRO A 433 -12.02 2.41 -27.31
CA PRO A 433 -12.46 3.06 -28.54
C PRO A 433 -12.58 2.03 -29.67
N LEU A 434 -13.25 2.40 -30.77
CA LEU A 434 -13.27 1.57 -31.98
C LEU A 434 -11.81 1.26 -32.42
N PRO A 435 -11.41 -0.03 -32.50
CA PRO A 435 -10.03 -0.39 -32.84
C PRO A 435 -9.57 0.22 -34.16
N ASP A 436 -8.37 0.81 -34.18
CA ASP A 436 -7.82 1.49 -35.36
C ASP A 436 -6.95 0.60 -36.24
N ALA A 437 -6.70 -0.64 -35.82
CA ALA A 437 -5.85 -1.60 -36.52
C ALA A 437 -6.43 -2.04 -37.87
N TRP A 438 -5.52 -2.40 -38.80
CA TRP A 438 -5.88 -2.89 -40.12
C TRP A 438 -6.77 -4.13 -40.09
N SER A 439 -6.57 -5.01 -39.10
CA SER A 439 -7.41 -6.20 -38.88
C SER A 439 -8.88 -5.87 -38.59
N TYR A 440 -9.17 -4.65 -38.10
CA TYR A 440 -10.52 -4.14 -37.88
C TYR A 440 -11.03 -3.25 -39.01
N PHE A 441 -10.26 -3.08 -40.10
CA PHE A 441 -10.66 -2.24 -41.24
C PHE A 441 -12.03 -2.62 -41.83
N PRO A 442 -12.36 -3.92 -42.08
CA PRO A 442 -13.68 -4.30 -42.57
C PRO A 442 -14.80 -3.87 -41.63
N GLN A 443 -14.64 -4.11 -40.33
CA GLN A 443 -15.59 -3.71 -39.29
C GLN A 443 -15.72 -2.19 -39.22
N ARG A 444 -14.63 -1.43 -39.36
CA ARG A 444 -14.71 0.04 -39.41
C ARG A 444 -15.49 0.55 -40.62
N MET A 445 -15.35 -0.10 -41.77
CA MET A 445 -16.09 0.27 -42.97
C MET A 445 -17.59 -0.02 -42.82
N LEU A 446 -17.93 -1.21 -42.32
CA LEU A 446 -19.32 -1.57 -42.01
C LEU A 446 -19.93 -0.62 -40.97
N TYR A 447 -19.17 -0.24 -39.93
CA TYR A 447 -19.59 0.71 -38.91
C TYR A 447 -19.93 2.08 -39.50
N LYS A 448 -19.10 2.58 -40.44
CA LYS A 448 -19.34 3.86 -41.12
C LYS A 448 -20.55 3.84 -42.04
N LEU A 449 -20.82 2.70 -42.69
CA LEU A 449 -21.97 2.55 -43.59
C LEU A 449 -23.27 2.45 -42.79
N ASN A 450 -23.31 1.55 -41.80
CA ASN A 450 -24.42 1.41 -40.88
C ASN A 450 -23.95 0.76 -39.56
N PRO A 451 -23.88 1.51 -38.45
CA PRO A 451 -23.44 0.98 -37.16
C PRO A 451 -24.24 -0.25 -36.67
N LEU A 452 -25.52 -0.36 -37.05
CA LEU A 452 -26.39 -1.47 -36.66
C LEU A 452 -26.02 -2.81 -37.30
N TRP A 453 -25.12 -2.82 -38.30
CA TRP A 453 -24.59 -4.07 -38.85
C TRP A 453 -23.58 -4.76 -37.94
N ILE A 454 -23.07 -4.06 -36.92
CA ILE A 454 -22.04 -4.57 -36.00
C ILE A 454 -22.47 -4.42 -34.54
N LEU A 455 -23.20 -3.35 -34.23
CA LEU A 455 -23.65 -3.04 -32.88
C LEU A 455 -25.14 -3.33 -32.73
N THR A 456 -25.51 -3.86 -31.58
CA THR A 456 -26.90 -3.87 -31.15
C THR A 456 -27.44 -2.44 -30.97
N PRO A 457 -28.76 -2.21 -31.01
CA PRO A 457 -29.34 -0.89 -30.74
C PRO A 457 -28.87 -0.29 -29.41
N GLN A 458 -28.79 -1.11 -28.36
CA GLN A 458 -28.31 -0.70 -27.03
C GLN A 458 -26.82 -0.32 -27.03
N GLU A 459 -26.00 -1.03 -27.78
CA GLU A 459 -24.59 -0.69 -27.97
C GLU A 459 -24.39 0.63 -28.70
N LEU A 460 -25.19 0.85 -29.74
CA LEU A 460 -25.16 2.09 -30.50
C LEU A 460 -25.64 3.28 -29.64
N GLU A 461 -26.63 3.09 -28.78
CA GLU A 461 -27.07 4.11 -27.83
C GLU A 461 -25.96 4.47 -26.82
N GLY A 462 -25.30 3.47 -26.24
CA GLY A 462 -24.17 3.70 -25.33
C GLY A 462 -22.97 4.38 -26.00
N GLU A 463 -22.70 4.04 -27.25
CA GLU A 463 -21.67 4.69 -28.08
C GLU A 463 -22.01 6.16 -28.34
N ARG A 464 -23.26 6.44 -28.74
CA ARG A 464 -23.75 7.80 -28.94
C ARG A 464 -23.69 8.63 -27.67
N PHE A 465 -24.05 8.05 -26.52
CA PHE A 465 -23.93 8.69 -25.22
C PHE A 465 -22.47 9.02 -24.88
N SER A 466 -21.56 8.06 -25.08
CA SER A 466 -20.13 8.25 -24.86
C SER A 466 -19.58 9.37 -25.75
N ASN A 467 -19.93 9.38 -27.04
CA ASN A 467 -19.52 10.42 -27.99
C ASN A 467 -20.07 11.80 -27.61
N TYR A 468 -21.33 11.86 -27.19
CA TYR A 468 -21.94 13.09 -26.70
C TYR A 468 -21.13 13.64 -25.51
N PHE A 469 -20.86 12.80 -24.51
CA PHE A 469 -20.09 13.19 -23.33
C PHE A 469 -18.68 13.71 -23.71
N TRP A 470 -17.93 12.95 -24.52
CA TRP A 470 -16.57 13.35 -24.91
C TRP A 470 -16.54 14.65 -25.73
N THR A 471 -17.62 14.94 -26.46
CA THR A 471 -17.75 16.16 -27.28
C THR A 471 -18.15 17.36 -26.44
N TYR A 472 -19.16 17.24 -25.58
CA TYR A 472 -19.82 18.38 -24.94
C TYR A 472 -19.52 18.53 -23.45
N GLU A 473 -19.23 17.44 -22.73
CA GLU A 473 -19.13 17.43 -21.25
C GLU A 473 -17.69 17.48 -20.71
N THR A 474 -16.69 17.67 -21.58
CA THR A 474 -15.25 17.62 -21.21
C THR A 474 -14.64 18.96 -20.80
N GLY A 475 -15.46 19.98 -20.52
CA GLY A 475 -14.99 21.30 -20.06
C GLY A 475 -14.17 21.22 -18.77
N TYR A 476 -14.66 20.46 -17.78
CA TYR A 476 -13.98 20.21 -16.50
C TYR A 476 -12.60 19.54 -16.72
N TYR A 477 -12.56 18.53 -17.58
CA TYR A 477 -11.34 17.78 -17.91
C TYR A 477 -10.27 18.71 -18.51
N LYS A 478 -10.67 19.59 -19.43
CA LYS A 478 -9.77 20.55 -20.09
C LYS A 478 -9.21 21.57 -19.10
N ILE A 479 -10.03 22.20 -18.26
CA ILE A 479 -9.54 23.21 -17.32
C ILE A 479 -8.65 22.60 -16.24
N GLN A 480 -9.03 21.44 -15.70
CA GLN A 480 -8.23 20.69 -14.71
C GLN A 480 -6.90 20.21 -15.31
N GLY A 481 -6.91 19.73 -16.56
CA GLY A 481 -5.71 19.26 -17.25
C GLY A 481 -4.76 20.37 -17.70
N THR A 482 -5.20 21.62 -17.77
CA THR A 482 -4.38 22.72 -18.31
C THR A 482 -3.96 23.72 -17.24
N LYS A 483 -4.91 24.21 -16.42
CA LYS A 483 -4.74 25.27 -15.41
C LYS A 483 -5.38 24.86 -14.07
N PRO A 484 -4.98 23.72 -13.47
CA PRO A 484 -5.61 23.18 -12.25
C PRO A 484 -5.57 24.15 -11.07
N TYR A 485 -4.45 24.84 -10.86
CA TYR A 485 -4.29 25.76 -9.75
C TYR A 485 -5.23 26.97 -9.86
N THR A 486 -5.40 27.51 -11.08
CA THR A 486 -6.23 28.70 -11.33
C THR A 486 -7.69 28.46 -10.91
N ILE A 487 -8.29 27.37 -11.36
CA ILE A 487 -9.67 27.03 -10.97
C ILE A 487 -9.73 26.54 -9.51
N GLY A 488 -8.70 25.83 -9.07
CA GLY A 488 -8.60 25.28 -7.71
C GLY A 488 -8.67 26.34 -6.62
N VAL A 489 -8.06 27.53 -6.81
CA VAL A 489 -8.14 28.62 -5.82
C VAL A 489 -9.59 28.98 -5.49
N GLY A 490 -10.44 29.16 -6.51
CA GLY A 490 -11.84 29.52 -6.30
C GLY A 490 -12.65 28.39 -5.66
N LEU A 491 -12.43 27.15 -6.09
CA LEU A 491 -13.13 25.99 -5.54
C LEU A 491 -12.69 25.64 -4.11
N ASN A 492 -11.46 25.98 -3.74
CA ASN A 492 -10.93 25.71 -2.39
C ASN A 492 -11.37 26.77 -1.36
N ASP A 493 -11.63 28.01 -1.79
CA ASP A 493 -12.10 29.08 -0.90
C ASP A 493 -13.63 29.11 -0.74
N SER A 494 -14.36 28.71 -1.78
CA SER A 494 -15.83 28.82 -1.84
C SER A 494 -16.51 27.45 -1.75
N PRO A 495 -17.17 27.09 -0.63
CA PRO A 495 -17.86 25.81 -0.53
C PRO A 495 -19.07 25.72 -1.47
N ILE A 496 -19.73 26.83 -1.78
CA ILE A 496 -20.81 26.86 -2.77
C ILE A 496 -20.27 26.61 -4.20
N GLY A 497 -19.08 27.13 -4.50
CA GLY A 497 -18.40 26.87 -5.78
C GLY A 497 -17.96 25.41 -5.88
N LEU A 498 -17.42 24.85 -4.79
CA LEU A 498 -17.08 23.43 -4.69
C LEU A 498 -18.30 22.54 -4.89
N LEU A 499 -19.41 22.87 -4.21
CA LEU A 499 -20.69 22.15 -4.33
C LEU A 499 -21.18 22.16 -5.77
N ALA A 500 -21.21 23.32 -6.42
CA ALA A 500 -21.65 23.43 -7.80
C ALA A 500 -20.79 22.58 -8.75
N TRP A 501 -19.46 22.63 -8.59
CA TRP A 501 -18.51 21.94 -9.45
C TRP A 501 -18.60 20.40 -9.33
N ILE A 502 -18.77 19.89 -8.11
CA ILE A 502 -18.84 18.44 -7.86
C ILE A 502 -20.25 17.90 -8.11
N ALA A 503 -21.30 18.59 -7.63
CA ALA A 503 -22.68 18.09 -7.71
C ALA A 503 -23.14 17.88 -9.16
N GLU A 504 -22.74 18.75 -10.09
CA GLU A 504 -23.03 18.60 -11.51
C GLU A 504 -22.51 17.24 -12.04
N LYS A 505 -21.32 16.81 -11.61
CA LYS A 505 -20.72 15.53 -12.02
C LYS A 505 -21.35 14.31 -11.36
N PHE A 506 -21.95 14.44 -10.18
CA PHE A 506 -22.73 13.35 -9.59
C PHE A 506 -24.05 13.05 -10.32
N ARG A 507 -24.38 13.85 -11.35
CA ARG A 507 -25.68 13.84 -12.02
C ARG A 507 -25.58 13.69 -13.54
N PHE A 508 -24.38 13.52 -14.12
CA PHE A 508 -24.23 13.54 -15.59
C PHE A 508 -24.97 12.38 -16.30
N ASP A 509 -25.26 11.28 -15.59
CA ASP A 509 -26.05 10.17 -16.12
C ASP A 509 -27.58 10.36 -15.95
N GLY A 510 -28.00 11.53 -15.44
CA GLY A 510 -29.38 11.95 -15.26
C GLY A 510 -30.01 11.52 -13.93
N ARG A 511 -29.24 10.92 -13.01
CA ARG A 511 -29.75 10.46 -11.72
C ARG A 511 -29.55 11.48 -10.61
N GLU A 512 -30.47 11.46 -9.67
CA GLU A 512 -30.41 12.25 -8.45
C GLU A 512 -29.59 11.48 -7.39
N PRO A 513 -28.39 11.93 -7.01
CA PRO A 513 -27.62 11.31 -5.94
C PRO A 513 -28.32 11.51 -4.58
N ASP A 514 -28.06 10.60 -3.64
CA ASP A 514 -28.42 10.80 -2.24
C ASP A 514 -27.70 12.07 -1.71
N PRO A 515 -28.44 13.07 -1.19
CA PRO A 515 -27.84 14.32 -0.71
C PRO A 515 -26.84 14.13 0.44
N GLU A 516 -27.06 13.19 1.35
CA GLU A 516 -26.13 12.92 2.47
C GLU A 516 -24.82 12.34 1.94
N GLU A 517 -24.88 11.44 0.96
CA GLU A 517 -23.68 10.84 0.35
C GLU A 517 -22.90 11.85 -0.49
N LEU A 518 -23.61 12.63 -1.31
CA LEU A 518 -23.02 13.69 -2.09
C LEU A 518 -22.29 14.70 -1.19
N LEU A 519 -22.97 15.20 -0.16
CA LEU A 519 -22.41 16.20 0.73
C LEU A 519 -21.31 15.63 1.64
N THR A 520 -21.38 14.35 2.01
CA THR A 520 -20.27 13.69 2.72
C THR A 520 -19.01 13.67 1.87
N ASN A 521 -19.11 13.27 0.60
CA ASN A 521 -17.97 13.28 -0.32
C ASN A 521 -17.43 14.71 -0.52
N ILE A 522 -18.30 15.71 -0.75
CA ILE A 522 -17.89 17.10 -0.91
C ILE A 522 -17.25 17.67 0.37
N SER A 523 -17.78 17.33 1.54
CA SER A 523 -17.21 17.72 2.83
C SER A 523 -15.81 17.14 3.03
N ILE A 524 -15.53 15.90 2.58
CA ILE A 524 -14.16 15.36 2.60
C ILE A 524 -13.23 16.26 1.77
N TYR A 525 -13.62 16.63 0.55
CA TYR A 525 -12.84 17.54 -0.29
C TYR A 525 -12.61 18.91 0.36
N TRP A 526 -13.65 19.48 0.99
CA TRP A 526 -13.57 20.76 1.69
C TRP A 526 -12.61 20.71 2.88
N PHE A 527 -12.81 19.76 3.81
CA PHE A 527 -12.03 19.69 5.04
C PHE A 527 -10.57 19.32 4.81
N THR A 528 -10.27 18.55 3.75
CA THR A 528 -8.89 18.22 3.39
C THR A 528 -8.29 19.15 2.36
N GLN A 529 -9.04 20.14 1.87
CA GLN A 529 -8.62 21.09 0.83
C GLN A 529 -8.03 20.39 -0.40
N SER A 530 -8.59 19.22 -0.74
CA SER A 530 -8.01 18.32 -1.73
C SER A 530 -8.50 18.58 -3.16
N ILE A 531 -9.38 19.56 -3.38
CA ILE A 531 -9.91 19.85 -4.72
C ILE A 531 -8.80 20.22 -5.70
N THR A 532 -7.90 21.13 -5.33
CA THR A 532 -6.81 21.58 -6.20
C THR A 532 -5.78 20.49 -6.44
N SER A 533 -5.40 19.74 -5.39
CA SER A 533 -4.44 18.64 -5.52
C SER A 533 -4.99 17.48 -6.34
N SER A 534 -6.29 17.21 -6.25
CA SER A 534 -6.94 16.14 -7.03
C SER A 534 -6.86 16.38 -8.55
N PHE A 535 -6.80 17.64 -8.98
CA PHE A 535 -6.66 18.00 -10.39
C PHE A 535 -5.27 17.69 -10.96
N ARG A 536 -4.28 17.47 -10.09
CA ARG A 536 -2.91 17.14 -10.53
C ARG A 536 -2.88 15.88 -11.39
N LEU A 537 -3.72 14.88 -11.07
CA LEU A 537 -3.85 13.66 -11.87
C LEU A 537 -4.29 13.98 -13.31
N TYR A 538 -5.14 14.98 -13.52
CA TYR A 538 -5.51 15.43 -14.88
C TYR A 538 -4.35 16.16 -15.56
N LYS A 539 -3.69 17.08 -14.83
CA LYS A 539 -2.61 17.91 -15.37
C LYS A 539 -1.40 17.10 -15.82
N ASP A 540 -0.94 16.19 -14.95
CA ASP A 540 0.31 15.46 -15.16
C ASP A 540 0.12 14.31 -16.17
N ASN A 541 -1.12 13.91 -16.47
CA ASN A 541 -1.45 12.86 -17.44
C ASN A 541 -2.15 13.40 -18.71
N TYR A 542 -2.37 14.71 -18.84
CA TYR A 542 -3.19 15.32 -19.91
C TYR A 542 -2.78 14.91 -21.34
N ASN A 543 -1.47 14.69 -21.56
CA ASN A 543 -0.91 14.28 -22.84
C ASN A 543 -0.76 12.75 -22.97
N GLU A 544 -0.62 12.01 -21.86
CA GLU A 544 -0.54 10.54 -21.88
C GLU A 544 -1.90 9.92 -22.28
N PHE A 545 -3.01 10.54 -21.89
CA PHE A 545 -4.35 10.11 -22.29
C PHE A 545 -4.58 10.14 -23.81
N LYS A 546 -3.75 10.88 -24.57
CA LYS A 546 -3.83 10.95 -26.04
C LYS A 546 -3.02 9.85 -26.73
N TYR A 547 -2.16 9.12 -26.00
CA TYR A 547 -1.14 8.23 -26.57
C TYR A 547 -0.93 6.95 -25.74
N SER A 548 -1.96 6.09 -25.60
CA SER A 548 -1.73 4.65 -25.36
C SER A 548 -2.16 3.83 -26.57
N LYS A 549 -1.47 4.04 -27.69
CA LYS A 549 -1.50 3.09 -28.81
C LYS A 549 -0.91 1.76 -28.31
N LYS A 550 -1.69 0.68 -28.43
CA LYS A 550 -1.23 -0.72 -28.53
C LYS A 550 -0.75 -1.47 -27.27
N GLN A 551 -1.52 -1.52 -26.19
CA GLN A 551 -1.26 -2.56 -25.18
C GLN A 551 -2.52 -3.31 -24.79
N PHE A 552 -2.57 -4.57 -25.23
CA PHE A 552 -3.56 -5.54 -24.77
C PHE A 552 -3.29 -5.88 -23.30
N ILE A 553 -4.31 -5.79 -22.45
CA ILE A 553 -4.21 -6.18 -21.05
C ILE A 553 -4.39 -7.69 -20.95
N SER A 554 -3.30 -8.40 -20.71
CA SER A 554 -3.26 -9.87 -20.65
C SER A 554 -3.87 -10.43 -19.36
N VAL A 555 -3.90 -9.63 -18.29
CA VAL A 555 -4.51 -10.00 -17.01
C VAL A 555 -6.02 -10.26 -17.21
N PRO A 556 -6.57 -11.38 -16.68
CA PRO A 556 -8.00 -11.66 -16.73
C PRO A 556 -8.86 -10.47 -16.31
N THR A 557 -9.77 -10.05 -17.17
CA THR A 557 -10.54 -8.82 -16.99
C THR A 557 -12.05 -9.09 -16.95
N GLY A 558 -12.72 -8.59 -15.92
CA GLY A 558 -14.18 -8.45 -15.88
C GLY A 558 -14.60 -7.01 -16.16
N VAL A 559 -15.68 -6.80 -16.91
CA VAL A 559 -16.22 -5.47 -17.18
C VAL A 559 -17.72 -5.42 -16.90
N ALA A 560 -18.12 -4.49 -16.04
CA ALA A 560 -19.50 -4.14 -15.77
C ALA A 560 -19.81 -2.78 -16.43
N VAL A 561 -20.64 -2.77 -17.47
CA VAL A 561 -21.02 -1.53 -18.18
C VAL A 561 -22.29 -0.96 -17.56
N PHE A 562 -22.12 0.12 -16.79
CA PHE A 562 -23.21 0.97 -16.30
C PHE A 562 -23.48 2.13 -17.27
N LYS A 563 -24.51 2.95 -17.00
CA LYS A 563 -24.72 4.20 -17.74
C LYS A 563 -23.65 5.22 -17.34
N ASP A 564 -22.51 5.18 -18.02
CA ASP A 564 -21.29 5.92 -17.69
C ASP A 564 -20.76 6.70 -18.92
N ILE A 565 -19.73 7.55 -18.73
CA ILE A 565 -19.00 8.33 -19.74
C ILE A 565 -18.36 7.47 -20.84
N SER A 566 -18.22 6.17 -20.60
CA SER A 566 -17.75 5.20 -21.59
C SER A 566 -18.56 3.92 -21.48
N GLN A 567 -19.27 3.60 -22.56
CA GLN A 567 -20.12 2.40 -22.67
C GLN A 567 -19.71 1.58 -23.89
N PRO A 568 -18.47 1.05 -23.94
CA PRO A 568 -17.98 0.36 -25.11
C PRO A 568 -18.77 -0.94 -25.39
N PRO A 569 -19.05 -1.24 -26.66
CA PRO A 569 -19.38 -2.57 -27.16
C PRO A 569 -18.40 -3.66 -26.69
N GLU A 570 -18.93 -4.87 -26.47
CA GLU A 570 -18.12 -6.02 -26.03
C GLU A 570 -17.01 -6.35 -27.05
N ALA A 571 -17.31 -6.19 -28.34
CA ALA A 571 -16.38 -6.45 -29.44
C ALA A 571 -15.13 -5.54 -29.39
N TRP A 572 -15.26 -4.31 -28.89
CA TRP A 572 -14.12 -3.41 -28.71
C TRP A 572 -13.32 -3.78 -27.47
N LEU A 573 -13.99 -4.13 -26.37
CA LEU A 573 -13.33 -4.59 -25.15
C LEU A 573 -12.45 -5.84 -25.41
N LYS A 574 -12.95 -6.82 -26.18
CA LYS A 574 -12.17 -8.01 -26.55
C LYS A 574 -10.86 -7.71 -27.30
N TYR A 575 -10.76 -6.56 -27.97
CA TYR A 575 -9.54 -6.14 -28.64
C TYR A 575 -8.47 -5.60 -27.67
N TYR A 576 -8.89 -4.99 -26.56
CA TYR A 576 -7.97 -4.32 -25.61
C TYR A 576 -7.72 -5.12 -24.33
N TYR A 577 -8.58 -6.07 -23.99
CA TYR A 577 -8.55 -6.79 -22.72
C TYR A 577 -8.69 -8.29 -22.93
N ASN A 578 -8.01 -9.07 -22.08
CA ASN A 578 -8.31 -10.48 -21.85
C ASN A 578 -9.66 -10.61 -21.13
N LEU A 579 -10.74 -10.34 -21.87
CA LEU A 579 -12.08 -10.20 -21.37
C LEU A 579 -12.66 -11.57 -21.02
N GLN A 580 -12.85 -11.80 -19.72
CA GLN A 580 -13.41 -13.02 -19.18
C GLN A 580 -14.88 -12.84 -18.83
N GLN A 581 -15.25 -11.68 -18.27
CA GLN A 581 -16.63 -11.36 -17.93
C GLN A 581 -17.03 -10.03 -18.55
N PHE A 582 -18.23 -9.99 -19.12
CA PHE A 582 -18.87 -8.81 -19.64
C PHE A 582 -20.32 -8.81 -19.17
N THR A 583 -20.74 -7.72 -18.52
CA THR A 583 -22.09 -7.56 -18.00
C THR A 583 -22.58 -6.15 -18.30
N ARG A 584 -23.70 -6.01 -19.01
CA ARG A 584 -24.42 -4.73 -19.10
C ARG A 584 -25.38 -4.62 -17.93
N MET A 585 -25.30 -3.53 -17.18
CA MET A 585 -26.07 -3.35 -15.96
C MET A 585 -27.44 -2.75 -16.27
N PRO A 586 -28.52 -3.24 -15.63
CA PRO A 586 -29.87 -2.74 -15.85
C PRO A 586 -30.11 -1.35 -15.23
N SER A 587 -29.31 -0.96 -14.23
CA SER A 587 -29.41 0.32 -13.54
C SER A 587 -28.08 0.71 -12.88
N GLY A 588 -27.99 1.96 -12.40
CA GLY A 588 -26.75 2.56 -11.89
C GLY A 588 -25.98 3.30 -13.00
N GLY A 589 -24.96 4.04 -12.59
CA GLY A 589 -24.16 4.86 -13.50
C GLY A 589 -22.73 5.01 -13.00
N HIS A 590 -22.15 6.21 -13.08
CA HIS A 590 -20.71 6.40 -12.83
C HIS A 590 -20.25 5.93 -11.47
N PHE A 591 -20.97 6.32 -10.42
CA PHE A 591 -20.65 6.00 -9.03
C PHE A 591 -21.29 4.66 -8.64
N ALA A 592 -21.03 3.61 -9.43
CA ALA A 592 -21.67 2.31 -9.30
C ALA A 592 -21.68 1.73 -7.87
N ALA A 593 -20.62 1.98 -7.09
CA ALA A 593 -20.51 1.54 -5.70
C ALA A 593 -21.48 2.27 -4.74
N LEU A 594 -21.90 3.49 -5.07
CA LEU A 594 -22.93 4.23 -4.33
C LEU A 594 -24.33 3.96 -4.88
N ASP A 595 -24.43 3.93 -6.21
CA ASP A 595 -25.68 3.94 -6.96
C ASP A 595 -26.37 2.58 -7.07
N ALA A 596 -25.57 1.55 -7.29
CA ALA A 596 -26.02 0.19 -7.51
C ALA A 596 -25.08 -0.82 -6.84
N PRO A 597 -24.79 -0.66 -5.53
CA PRO A 597 -23.81 -1.48 -4.81
C PRO A 597 -24.08 -2.97 -4.95
N ASN A 598 -25.35 -3.39 -4.89
CA ASN A 598 -25.73 -4.80 -4.96
C ASN A 598 -25.47 -5.40 -6.34
N LEU A 599 -25.72 -4.66 -7.43
CA LEU A 599 -25.43 -5.12 -8.79
C LEU A 599 -23.92 -5.24 -9.01
N LEU A 600 -23.17 -4.24 -8.56
CA LEU A 600 -21.71 -4.24 -8.64
C LEU A 600 -21.10 -5.40 -7.83
N LEU A 601 -21.52 -5.58 -6.57
CA LEU A 601 -21.09 -6.66 -5.68
C LEU A 601 -21.34 -8.04 -6.29
N ALA A 602 -22.54 -8.26 -6.84
CA ALA A 602 -22.90 -9.53 -7.47
C ALA A 602 -21.98 -9.83 -8.66
N ASP A 603 -21.68 -8.83 -9.47
CA ASP A 603 -20.83 -8.99 -10.65
C ASP A 603 -19.36 -9.28 -10.29
N ILE A 604 -18.82 -8.55 -9.30
CA ILE A 604 -17.48 -8.78 -8.76
C ILE A 604 -17.37 -10.21 -8.23
N ARG A 605 -18.31 -10.65 -7.39
CA ARG A 605 -18.30 -12.01 -6.82
C ARG A 605 -18.41 -13.06 -7.91
N LYS A 606 -19.29 -12.87 -8.89
CA LYS A 606 -19.42 -13.76 -10.06
C LYS A 606 -18.09 -13.88 -10.79
N PHE A 607 -17.41 -12.76 -11.05
CA PHE A 607 -16.12 -12.74 -11.72
C PHE A 607 -15.05 -13.52 -10.96
N PHE A 608 -14.85 -13.22 -9.68
CA PHE A 608 -13.81 -13.85 -8.86
C PHE A 608 -14.14 -15.29 -8.41
N SER A 609 -15.38 -15.75 -8.64
CA SER A 609 -15.79 -17.14 -8.45
C SER A 609 -15.33 -18.08 -9.58
N ARG A 610 -14.95 -17.54 -10.74
CA ARG A 610 -14.55 -18.33 -11.92
C ARG A 610 -13.28 -19.15 -11.68
N GLN A 611 -13.23 -20.35 -12.24
CA GLN A 611 -12.17 -21.33 -12.00
C GLN A 611 -10.79 -20.85 -12.46
N ASN A 612 -10.68 -20.24 -13.63
CA ASN A 612 -9.42 -19.71 -14.14
C ASN A 612 -8.84 -18.59 -13.26
N ILE A 613 -9.70 -17.76 -12.65
CA ILE A 613 -9.29 -16.75 -11.67
C ILE A 613 -8.86 -17.41 -10.35
N ARG A 614 -9.58 -18.46 -9.91
CA ARG A 614 -9.23 -19.24 -8.71
C ARG A 614 -7.87 -19.95 -8.84
N VAL A 615 -7.52 -20.43 -10.04
CA VAL A 615 -6.24 -21.09 -10.30
C VAL A 615 -5.10 -20.06 -10.35
N ALA A 616 -5.30 -18.94 -11.06
CA ALA A 616 -4.32 -17.85 -11.09
C ALA A 616 -4.00 -17.26 -9.71
N ALA A 617 -4.95 -17.34 -8.77
CA ALA A 617 -4.75 -16.90 -7.38
C ALA A 617 -4.04 -17.91 -6.47
N LYS A 618 -3.86 -19.17 -6.90
CA LYS A 618 -3.15 -20.22 -6.13
C LYS A 618 -1.69 -20.36 -6.54
N LEU A 619 -1.33 -19.84 -7.71
CA LEU A 619 0.02 -19.71 -8.24
C LEU A 619 0.60 -18.38 -7.81
#